data_AF-A0A562LVE2-F1
#
_entry.id   AF-A0A562LVE2-F1
#
_cell.length_a   1.000
_cell.length_b   1.000
_cell.length_c   1.000
_cell.angle_alpha   90.00
_cell.angle_beta   90.00
_cell.angle_gamma   90.00
#
_symmetry.space_group_name_H-M   'P 1'
#
loop_
_entity.id
_entity.type
_entity.pdbx_description
1 polymer ?
#
loop_
_entity_poly.entity_id
_entity_poly.type
_entity_poly.pdbx_seq_one_letter_code
_entity_poly.pdbx_strand_id
1 'polypeptide(L)'
;MPLRRGLAVIEVVLLLGKGRHAVESWDDAPDLVEYHGALLSRRAGPRMPVGADAHRDPVAVYADDLLTEEEFQDLFYAAQADIEALRLKFD
;
A
#
# COMPACT_ATOMS: atom_id res chain seq x y z
N MET A 1 -25.80 -13.63 18.01
CA MET A 1 -25.04 -13.58 16.75
C MET A 1 -24.64 -12.13 16.50
N PRO A 2 -23.45 -11.65 16.89
CA PRO A 2 -23.07 -10.30 16.51
C PRO A 2 -22.58 -10.31 15.06
N LEU A 3 -23.14 -9.40 14.27
CA LEU A 3 -22.77 -9.11 12.89
C LEU A 3 -21.25 -8.93 12.82
N ARG A 4 -20.57 -9.72 11.99
CA ARG A 4 -19.20 -9.40 11.59
C ARG A 4 -19.29 -8.06 10.87
N ARG A 5 -18.94 -6.96 11.55
CA ARG A 5 -18.59 -5.70 10.89
C ARG A 5 -17.63 -6.11 9.78
N GLY A 6 -17.98 -5.85 8.52
CA GLY A 6 -17.04 -6.06 7.41
C GLY A 6 -15.76 -5.33 7.79
N LEU A 7 -14.70 -6.09 7.99
CA LEU A 7 -13.38 -5.49 8.21
C LEU A 7 -13.14 -4.64 6.96
N ALA A 8 -12.79 -3.37 7.16
CA ALA A 8 -12.39 -2.54 6.03
C ALA A 8 -11.16 -3.22 5.43
N VAL A 9 -11.31 -3.73 4.20
CA VAL A 9 -10.22 -4.34 3.45
C VAL A 9 -9.26 -3.22 3.10
N ILE A 10 -7.98 -3.42 3.33
CA ILE A 10 -6.92 -2.48 2.99
C ILE A 10 -6.38 -2.89 1.63
N GLU A 11 -6.36 -1.95 0.68
CA GLU A 11 -5.63 -2.13 -0.55
C GLU A 11 -4.13 -1.99 -0.27
N VAL A 12 -3.37 -3.03 -0.57
CA VAL A 12 -1.95 -3.12 -0.26
C VAL A 12 -1.15 -3.07 -1.54
N VAL A 13 -0.34 -2.04 -1.68
CA VAL A 13 0.55 -1.84 -2.81
C VAL A 13 1.96 -2.27 -2.42
N LEU A 14 2.49 -3.29 -3.07
CA LEU A 14 3.82 -3.84 -2.83
C LEU A 14 4.75 -3.38 -3.95
N LEU A 15 5.73 -2.53 -3.63
CA LEU A 15 6.76 -2.07 -4.55
C LEU A 15 7.95 -3.03 -4.50
N LEU A 16 8.08 -3.87 -5.53
CA LEU A 16 9.05 -4.97 -5.60
C LEU A 16 10.28 -4.60 -6.45
N GLY A 17 10.48 -3.31 -6.72
CA GLY A 17 11.53 -2.76 -7.57
C GLY A 17 11.01 -2.00 -8.78
N LYS A 18 11.93 -1.50 -9.62
CA LYS A 18 11.60 -0.63 -10.76
C LYS A 18 10.69 -1.37 -11.76
N GLY A 19 9.48 -0.83 -11.97
CA GLY A 19 8.49 -1.40 -12.88
C GLY A 19 7.86 -2.72 -12.40
N ARG A 20 8.10 -3.14 -11.16
CA ARG A 20 7.53 -4.35 -10.58
C ARG A 20 6.76 -4.00 -9.32
N HIS A 21 5.44 -4.18 -9.37
CA HIS A 21 4.55 -3.97 -8.24
C HIS A 21 3.49 -5.07 -8.18
N ALA A 22 2.89 -5.23 -7.01
CA ALA A 22 1.68 -6.02 -6.80
C ALA A 22 0.65 -5.20 -6.03
N VAL A 23 -0.63 -5.45 -6.29
CA VAL A 23 -1.75 -4.87 -5.55
C VAL A 23 -2.55 -6.01 -4.97
N GLU A 24 -2.72 -5.99 -3.66
CA GLU A 24 -3.38 -7.03 -2.87
C GLU A 24 -4.48 -6.41 -2.00
N SER A 25 -5.32 -7.26 -1.41
CA SER A 25 -6.40 -6.84 -0.52
C SER A 25 -6.26 -7.59 0.80
N TRP A 26 -5.90 -6.89 1.89
CA TRP A 26 -5.61 -7.49 3.19
C TRP A 26 -6.57 -6.99 4.27
N ASP A 27 -6.82 -7.82 5.28
CA ASP A 27 -7.67 -7.44 6.43
C ASP A 27 -6.95 -6.51 7.43
N ASP A 28 -5.61 -6.48 7.37
CA ASP A 28 -4.74 -5.68 8.23
C ASP A 28 -3.47 -5.29 7.47
N ALA A 29 -2.76 -4.26 7.96
CA ALA A 29 -1.51 -3.77 7.39
C ALA A 29 -0.43 -3.71 8.48
N PRO A 30 0.21 -4.83 8.86
CA PRO A 30 1.27 -4.84 9.86
C PRO A 30 2.52 -4.10 9.38
N ASP A 31 3.40 -3.64 10.28
CA ASP A 31 4.59 -2.86 9.89
C ASP A 31 5.60 -3.62 9.02
N LEU A 32 5.64 -4.95 9.14
CA LEU A 32 6.59 -5.82 8.46
C LEU A 32 5.89 -7.09 7.98
N VAL A 33 6.14 -7.48 6.74
CA VAL A 33 5.56 -8.66 6.11
C VAL A 33 6.59 -9.43 5.29
N GLU A 34 6.46 -10.75 5.24
CA GLU A 34 7.17 -11.56 4.27
C GLU A 34 6.29 -11.75 3.02
N TYR A 35 6.81 -11.36 1.85
CA TYR A 35 6.13 -11.50 0.57
C TYR A 35 7.06 -12.16 -0.44
N HIS A 36 6.69 -13.36 -0.91
CA HIS A 36 7.52 -14.17 -1.82
C HIS A 36 8.99 -14.34 -1.38
N GLY A 37 9.23 -14.50 -0.07
CA GLY A 37 10.57 -14.66 0.49
C GLY A 37 11.38 -13.36 0.61
N ALA A 38 10.77 -12.21 0.30
CA ALA A 38 11.34 -10.88 0.59
C ALA A 38 10.67 -10.29 1.83
N LEU A 39 11.45 -9.59 2.64
CA LEU A 39 10.94 -8.88 3.81
C LEU A 39 10.62 -7.44 3.42
N LEU A 40 9.36 -7.04 3.56
CA LEU A 40 8.88 -5.72 3.18
C LEU A 40 8.35 -4.97 4.39
N SER A 41 8.74 -3.71 4.52
CA SER A 41 8.25 -2.80 5.54
C SER A 41 7.16 -1.91 4.98
N ARG A 42 6.20 -1.53 5.84
CA ARG A 42 5.18 -0.54 5.53
C ARG A 42 5.81 0.85 5.50
N ARG A 43 5.93 1.43 4.30
CA ARG A 43 6.55 2.74 4.07
C ARG A 43 5.53 3.87 4.03
N ALA A 44 4.26 3.58 3.74
CA ALA A 44 3.17 4.56 3.80
C ALA A 44 1.82 3.93 4.14
N GLY A 45 0.91 4.73 4.70
CA GLY A 45 -0.44 4.28 5.07
C GLY A 45 -0.46 3.27 6.24
N PRO A 46 -1.57 2.55 6.45
CA PRO A 46 -2.82 2.62 5.72
C PRO A 46 -3.46 3.99 5.87
N ARG A 47 -3.82 4.64 4.77
CA ARG A 47 -4.51 5.93 4.77
C ARG A 47 -5.64 5.95 3.76
N MET A 48 -6.73 6.61 4.12
CA MET A 48 -7.83 6.83 3.20
C MET A 48 -7.38 7.80 2.11
N PRO A 49 -7.63 7.51 0.83
CA PRO A 49 -7.36 8.47 -0.22
C PRO A 49 -8.16 9.77 -0.04
N VAL A 50 -7.54 10.92 -0.28
CA VAL A 50 -8.26 12.21 -0.18
C VAL A 50 -9.33 12.30 -1.25
N GLY A 51 -10.55 12.64 -0.85
CA GLY A 51 -11.71 12.68 -1.75
C GLY A 51 -12.31 11.30 -2.06
N ALA A 52 -11.88 10.26 -1.35
CA ALA A 52 -12.56 8.97 -1.38
C ALA A 52 -14.01 9.15 -0.90
N ASP A 53 -14.97 8.82 -1.79
CA ASP A 53 -16.30 8.44 -1.34
C ASP A 53 -16.17 7.31 -0.30
N ALA A 54 -17.14 7.20 0.61
CA ALA A 54 -17.16 6.23 1.72
C ALA A 54 -17.08 4.73 1.33
N HIS A 55 -16.81 4.43 0.06
CA HIS A 55 -16.69 3.11 -0.55
C HIS A 55 -15.27 2.75 -1.01
N ARG A 56 -14.26 3.64 -0.88
CA ARG A 56 -12.86 3.25 -1.18
C ARG A 56 -12.18 2.66 0.05
N ASP A 57 -11.38 1.65 -0.20
CA ASP A 57 -10.56 0.98 0.80
C ASP A 57 -9.34 1.85 1.19
N PRO A 58 -8.87 1.79 2.46
CA PRO A 58 -7.61 2.40 2.85
C PRO A 58 -6.46 1.81 2.05
N VAL A 59 -5.44 2.61 1.75
CA VAL A 59 -4.27 2.16 0.97
C VAL A 59 -3.02 2.13 1.85
N ALA A 60 -2.33 1.00 1.88
CA ALA A 60 -1.01 0.84 2.49
C ALA A 60 0.04 0.51 1.44
N VAL A 61 1.28 1.01 1.62
CA VAL A 61 2.37 0.80 0.66
C VAL A 61 3.55 0.15 1.37
N TYR A 62 4.02 -0.93 0.78
CA TYR A 62 5.16 -1.72 1.26
C TYR A 62 6.28 -1.68 0.24
N ALA A 63 7.50 -1.66 0.73
CA ALA A 63 8.71 -1.82 -0.07
C ALA A 63 9.78 -2.50 0.77
N ASP A 64 10.89 -2.88 0.14
CA ASP A 64 12.03 -3.46 0.84
C ASP A 64 12.55 -2.48 1.91
N ASP A 65 12.72 -2.98 3.14
CA ASP A 65 13.14 -2.17 4.29
C ASP A 65 14.55 -1.59 4.11
N LEU A 66 15.37 -2.27 3.30
CA LEU A 66 16.73 -1.86 2.99
C LEU A 66 16.79 -0.65 2.06
N LEU A 67 15.68 -0.27 1.42
CA LEU A 67 15.64 0.92 0.58
C LEU A 67 15.83 2.18 1.43
N THR A 68 16.62 3.10 0.91
CA THR A 68 16.64 4.47 1.42
C THR A 68 15.31 5.17 1.14
N GLU A 69 15.10 6.31 1.80
CA GLU A 69 13.92 7.14 1.57
C GLU A 69 13.88 7.66 0.12
N GLU A 70 15.03 8.03 -0.46
CA GLU A 70 15.14 8.50 -1.85
C GLU A 70 14.76 7.40 -2.85
N GLU A 71 15.33 6.20 -2.68
CA GLU A 71 15.01 5.06 -3.55
C GLU A 71 13.54 4.65 -3.45
N PHE A 72 12.96 4.72 -2.24
CA PHE A 72 11.53 4.49 -2.04
C PHE A 72 10.70 5.54 -2.78
N GLN A 73 11.04 6.83 -2.66
CA GLN A 73 10.32 7.91 -3.34
C GLN A 73 10.37 7.75 -4.85
N ASP A 74 11.52 7.40 -5.43
CA ASP A 74 11.65 7.10 -6.86
C ASP A 74 10.73 5.97 -7.30
N LEU A 75 10.68 4.87 -6.54
CA LEU A 75 9.78 3.75 -6.83
C LEU A 75 8.31 4.13 -6.68
N PHE A 76 7.99 4.91 -5.66
CA PHE A 76 6.65 5.37 -5.38
C PHE A 76 6.13 6.28 -6.50
N TYR A 77 6.92 7.25 -6.95
CA TYR A 77 6.56 8.13 -8.06
C TYR A 77 6.47 7.38 -9.40
N ALA A 78 7.34 6.39 -9.63
CA ALA A 78 7.22 5.54 -10.80
C ALA A 78 5.92 4.72 -10.78
N ALA A 79 5.57 4.14 -9.62
CA ALA A 79 4.35 3.35 -9.45
C ALA A 79 3.07 4.20 -9.49
N GLN A 80 3.14 5.48 -9.11
CA GLN A 80 2.01 6.40 -9.22
C GLN A 80 1.49 6.53 -10.65
N ALA A 81 2.32 6.37 -11.68
CA ALA A 81 1.83 6.42 -13.06
C ALA A 81 0.84 5.27 -13.35
N ASP A 82 1.08 4.10 -12.78
CA ASP A 82 0.43 2.85 -13.11
C ASP A 82 -0.68 2.46 -12.12
N ILE A 83 -0.58 2.89 -10.86
CA ILE A 83 -1.48 2.48 -9.78
C ILE A 83 -2.42 3.63 -9.40
N GLU A 84 -3.70 3.52 -9.78
CA GLU A 84 -4.71 4.55 -9.52
C GLU A 84 -4.79 4.92 -8.02
N ALA A 85 -4.69 3.93 -7.14
CA ALA A 85 -4.75 4.15 -5.70
C ALA A 85 -3.60 4.99 -5.13
N LEU A 86 -2.45 5.04 -5.81
CA LEU A 86 -1.33 5.91 -5.43
C LEU A 86 -1.45 7.32 -6.01
N ARG A 87 -2.27 7.54 -7.04
CA ARG A 87 -2.48 8.86 -7.69
C ARG A 87 -3.36 9.81 -6.87
N LEU A 88 -3.95 9.31 -5.80
CA LEU A 88 -4.84 10.07 -4.96
C LEU A 88 -3.98 11.01 -4.10
N LYS A 89 -4.23 12.32 -4.21
CA LYS A 89 -3.49 13.35 -3.48
C LYS A 89 -3.38 12.95 -2.01
N PHE A 90 -2.15 12.87 -1.51
CA PHE A 90 -1.88 12.75 -0.09
C PHE A 90 -1.42 14.13 0.35
N ASP A 91 -2.32 14.90 0.99
CA ASP A 91 -1.95 16.12 1.73
C ASP A 91 -1.25 15.73 3.05
#